data_AF-A0A7S1TPS1-F1
#
_entry.id   AF-A0A7S1TPS1-F1
#
_cell.length_a   1.000
_cell.length_b   1.000
_cell.length_c   1.000
_cell.angle_alpha   90.00
_cell.angle_beta   90.00
_cell.angle_gamma   90.00
#
_symmetry.space_group_name_H-M   'P 1'
#
loop_
_entity.id
_entity.type
_entity.pdbx_description
1 polymer ?
#
loop_
_entity_poly.entity_id
_entity_poly.type
_entity_poly.pdbx_seq_one_letter_code
_entity_poly.pdbx_strand_id
1 'polypeptide(L)'
;QKSQNPHLLSLWVGVGLWFPLGTIMRTGVVTLLALALLLPLAAAWSHGPRTQMRPRPRAWVMRAEGVGWASRDWNWGSASGTAHDMAMALREKLRVHPDPNTDPNPEPPTLTLALTLPPPTYTQQKTKKSRLSWAERVVRGEVDMLEVTLALGLRIQHAARAGMDGDGAGWNLMMNLAACIYEDDDVALHVDLKRLVGALMVDDRSRALADESVYAAALVALGAMGFYESGL
;
A
#
# COMPACT_ATOMS: atom_id res chain seq x y z
N GLN A 1 38.71 -59.86 -17.96
CA GLN A 1 38.79 -59.58 -19.41
C GLN A 1 38.90 -58.07 -19.61
N LYS A 2 40.04 -57.62 -20.20
CA LYS A 2 40.21 -56.59 -21.25
C LYS A 2 39.42 -55.26 -21.12
N SER A 3 39.96 -54.04 -21.26
CA SER A 3 41.13 -53.49 -21.98
C SER A 3 41.22 -51.99 -21.60
N GLN A 4 42.34 -51.39 -21.15
CA GLN A 4 43.35 -50.63 -21.93
C GLN A 4 42.79 -50.03 -23.25
N ASN A 5 42.97 -48.76 -23.66
CA ASN A 5 43.99 -47.76 -23.40
C ASN A 5 43.53 -46.37 -23.93
N PRO A 6 44.27 -45.29 -23.62
CA PRO A 6 44.00 -43.90 -23.97
C PRO A 6 44.74 -43.40 -25.24
N HIS A 7 44.19 -42.41 -25.92
CA HIS A 7 44.89 -41.52 -26.88
C HIS A 7 44.29 -40.11 -26.71
N LEU A 8 45.01 -39.09 -26.21
CA LEU A 8 46.09 -38.28 -26.81
C LEU A 8 45.70 -37.47 -28.06
N LEU A 9 45.91 -36.16 -27.91
CA LEU A 9 46.30 -35.12 -28.90
C LEU A 9 45.21 -34.39 -29.70
N SER A 10 44.99 -33.11 -29.35
CA SER A 10 45.32 -31.95 -30.21
C SER A 10 44.99 -30.64 -29.48
N LEU A 11 45.99 -29.83 -29.14
CA LEU A 11 46.48 -28.72 -29.96
C LEU A 11 45.48 -27.55 -30.04
N TRP A 12 45.51 -26.66 -29.04
CA TRP A 12 45.03 -25.29 -29.22
C TRP A 12 46.21 -24.33 -29.15
N VAL A 13 46.47 -23.79 -30.33
CA VAL A 13 47.44 -22.77 -30.69
C VAL A 13 47.17 -21.52 -29.86
N GLY A 14 48.24 -20.97 -29.29
CA GLY A 14 48.22 -19.68 -28.62
C GLY A 14 47.79 -18.56 -29.56
N VAL A 15 46.72 -17.86 -29.19
CA VAL A 15 46.43 -16.53 -29.70
C VAL A 15 47.03 -15.54 -28.71
N GLY A 16 48.21 -15.02 -29.05
CA GLY A 16 48.81 -13.90 -28.34
C GLY A 16 47.96 -12.65 -28.55
N LEU A 17 47.22 -12.23 -27.51
CA LEU A 17 46.72 -10.86 -27.43
C LEU A 17 47.87 -9.95 -26.96
N TRP A 18 48.59 -9.39 -27.93
CA TRP A 18 49.34 -8.16 -27.74
C TRP A 18 48.34 -7.01 -27.59
N PHE A 19 48.04 -6.62 -26.35
CA PHE A 19 47.33 -5.37 -26.08
C PHE A 19 48.31 -4.19 -26.20
N PRO A 20 48.01 -3.16 -27.01
CA PRO A 20 48.81 -1.95 -27.03
C PRO A 20 48.53 -1.16 -25.75
N LEU A 21 49.49 -1.15 -24.82
CA LEU A 21 49.48 -0.35 -23.58
C LEU A 21 49.45 1.18 -23.80
N GLY A 22 49.37 1.67 -25.05
CA GLY A 22 49.48 3.08 -25.38
C GLY A 22 48.18 3.90 -25.30
N THR A 23 47.01 3.27 -25.27
CA THR A 23 45.72 3.98 -25.44
C THR A 23 44.93 4.17 -24.15
N ILE A 24 45.44 3.72 -23.00
CA ILE A 24 44.72 3.77 -21.71
C ILE A 24 44.88 5.11 -20.99
N MET A 25 45.91 5.92 -21.30
CA MET A 25 46.13 7.19 -20.60
C MET A 25 45.32 8.39 -21.10
N ARG A 26 44.64 8.32 -22.25
CA ARG A 26 43.83 9.45 -22.77
C ARG A 26 42.33 9.31 -22.56
N THR A 27 41.80 8.10 -22.42
CA THR A 27 40.37 7.88 -22.15
C THR A 27 40.04 8.00 -20.66
N GLY A 28 40.93 7.61 -19.75
CA GLY A 28 40.67 7.66 -18.31
C GLY A 28 40.40 9.06 -17.75
N VAL A 29 41.04 10.10 -18.29
CA VAL A 29 40.83 11.49 -17.84
C VAL A 29 39.48 12.05 -18.30
N VAL A 30 39.00 11.65 -19.48
CA VAL A 30 37.69 12.09 -20.00
C VAL A 30 36.55 11.39 -19.26
N THR A 31 36.71 10.12 -18.86
CA THR A 31 35.70 9.40 -18.08
C THR A 31 35.59 9.93 -16.64
N LEU A 32 36.71 10.32 -16.01
CA LEU A 32 36.70 10.89 -14.66
C LEU A 32 36.09 12.31 -14.61
N LEU A 33 36.28 13.13 -15.66
CA LEU A 33 35.64 14.44 -15.76
C LEU A 33 34.13 14.35 -16.04
N ALA A 34 33.69 13.38 -16.84
CA ALA A 34 32.26 13.13 -17.05
C ALA A 34 31.56 12.62 -15.77
N LEU A 35 32.24 11.79 -14.96
CA LEU A 35 31.71 11.31 -13.68
C LEU A 35 31.65 12.44 -12.62
N ALA A 36 32.64 13.33 -12.59
CA ALA A 36 32.69 14.48 -11.66
C ALA A 36 31.61 15.54 -11.95
N LEU A 37 31.15 15.67 -13.19
CA LEU A 37 30.05 16.58 -13.56
C LEU A 37 28.65 16.00 -13.35
N LEU A 38 28.51 14.68 -13.17
CA LEU A 38 27.22 14.02 -12.88
C LEU A 38 26.94 13.87 -11.37
N LEU A 39 27.97 13.93 -10.53
CA LEU A 39 27.83 13.84 -9.06
C LEU A 39 27.03 15.00 -8.41
N PRO A 40 27.08 16.26 -8.86
CA PRO A 40 26.25 17.32 -8.30
C PRO A 40 24.76 17.19 -8.67
N LEU A 41 24.44 16.54 -9.80
CA LEU A 41 23.06 16.30 -10.22
C LEU A 41 22.39 15.16 -9.43
N ALA A 42 23.15 14.13 -9.02
CA ALA A 42 22.62 13.09 -8.15
C ALA A 42 22.37 13.60 -6.70
N ALA A 43 23.21 14.51 -6.20
CA ALA A 43 23.00 15.12 -4.88
C ALA A 43 21.76 16.05 -4.85
N ALA A 44 21.49 16.78 -5.94
CA ALA A 44 20.33 17.67 -6.05
C ALA A 44 18.98 16.94 -6.09
N TRP A 45 18.95 15.64 -6.43
CA TRP A 45 17.73 14.82 -6.42
C TRP A 45 17.49 14.09 -5.10
N SER A 46 18.52 13.96 -4.25
CA SER A 46 18.37 13.35 -2.92
C SER A 46 17.68 14.27 -1.91
N HIS A 47 17.54 15.56 -2.23
CA HIS A 47 16.86 16.55 -1.42
C HIS A 47 15.63 17.05 -2.17
N GLY A 48 14.73 16.10 -2.50
CA GLY A 48 13.35 16.47 -2.87
C GLY A 48 12.82 17.46 -1.82
N PRO A 49 12.08 18.50 -2.23
CA PRO A 49 11.60 19.51 -1.30
C PRO A 49 10.90 18.77 -0.16
N ARG A 50 11.44 18.89 1.06
CA ARG A 50 10.69 18.56 2.27
C ARG A 50 9.40 19.33 2.13
N THR A 51 8.35 18.62 1.75
CA THR A 51 7.00 19.13 1.73
C THR A 51 6.77 19.59 3.16
N GLN A 52 6.90 20.90 3.39
CA GLN A 52 6.30 21.53 4.54
C GLN A 52 4.85 21.07 4.49
N MET A 53 4.50 20.15 5.40
CA MET A 53 3.13 19.71 5.58
C MET A 53 2.36 20.99 5.89
N ARG A 54 1.65 21.50 4.89
CA ARG A 54 0.66 22.55 5.15
C ARG A 54 -0.25 22.01 6.25
N PRO A 55 -0.59 22.81 7.27
CA PRO A 55 -1.58 22.40 8.26
C PRO A 55 -2.82 21.95 7.50
N ARG A 56 -3.15 20.66 7.62
CA ARG A 56 -4.17 20.00 6.82
C ARG A 56 -5.49 20.74 7.04
N PRO A 57 -6.21 21.19 5.99
CA PRO A 57 -7.59 21.60 6.16
C PRO A 57 -8.33 20.39 6.76
N ARG A 58 -8.96 20.62 7.92
CA ARG A 58 -9.69 19.61 8.69
C ARG A 58 -10.89 19.11 7.88
N ALA A 59 -10.66 18.22 6.93
CA ALA A 59 -11.70 17.44 6.29
C ALA A 59 -12.35 16.60 7.39
N TRP A 60 -13.64 16.86 7.67
CA TRP A 60 -14.55 16.07 8.51
C TRP A 60 -13.84 15.11 9.47
N VAL A 61 -13.33 15.73 10.53
CA VAL A 61 -12.56 15.09 11.58
C VAL A 61 -13.49 14.12 12.32
N MET A 62 -13.44 12.84 11.95
CA MET A 62 -13.78 11.74 12.85
C MET A 62 -12.73 11.56 13.97
N ARG A 63 -11.99 12.62 14.36
CA ARG A 63 -11.62 12.78 15.77
C ARG A 63 -12.78 13.45 16.49
N ALA A 64 -13.89 12.74 16.63
CA ALA A 64 -14.57 12.88 17.91
C ALA A 64 -13.53 12.38 18.93
N GLU A 65 -13.02 13.28 19.77
CA GLU A 65 -12.03 12.93 20.79
C GLU A 65 -12.53 11.68 21.54
N GLY A 66 -11.76 10.60 21.52
CA GLY A 66 -12.17 9.31 22.11
C GLY A 66 -12.81 8.30 21.18
N VAL A 67 -12.78 8.48 19.84
CA VAL A 67 -13.12 7.43 18.87
C VAL A 67 -11.82 6.83 18.28
N GLY A 68 -11.61 5.53 18.48
CA GLY A 68 -10.38 4.84 18.12
C GLY A 68 -10.38 3.40 18.61
N TRP A 69 -9.35 2.62 18.29
CA TRP A 69 -9.29 1.20 18.63
C TRP A 69 -9.32 0.95 20.15
N ALA A 70 -8.79 1.86 20.97
CA ALA A 70 -8.81 1.80 22.43
C ALA A 70 -10.04 2.42 23.06
N SER A 71 -10.95 3.00 22.27
CA SER A 71 -12.18 3.54 22.82
C SER A 71 -12.98 2.43 23.48
N ARG A 72 -13.54 2.70 24.66
CA ARG A 72 -14.38 1.74 25.38
C ARG A 72 -15.59 1.29 24.56
N ASP A 73 -16.06 2.14 23.64
CA ASP A 73 -17.18 1.85 22.77
C ASP A 73 -16.75 1.18 21.44
N TRP A 74 -15.44 0.96 21.24
CA TRP A 74 -14.87 0.29 20.08
C TRP A 74 -14.96 -1.24 20.20
N ASN A 75 -16.18 -1.74 20.06
CA ASN A 75 -16.45 -3.18 20.11
C ASN A 75 -16.26 -3.82 18.73
N TRP A 76 -15.01 -4.07 18.33
CA TRP A 76 -14.70 -4.73 17.06
C TRP A 76 -15.36 -6.12 16.97
N GLY A 77 -16.02 -6.41 15.85
CA GLY A 77 -16.74 -7.67 15.64
C GLY A 77 -18.13 -7.73 16.29
N SER A 78 -18.52 -6.73 17.09
CA SER A 78 -19.89 -6.60 17.57
C SER A 78 -20.85 -6.17 16.46
N ALA A 79 -22.11 -6.59 16.57
CA ALA A 79 -23.21 -6.12 15.73
C ALA A 79 -23.71 -4.71 16.10
N SER A 80 -23.10 -4.07 17.09
CA SER A 80 -23.44 -2.74 17.59
C SER A 80 -22.20 -2.04 18.18
N GLY A 81 -22.27 -0.72 18.33
CA GLY A 81 -21.20 0.12 18.87
C GLY A 81 -20.40 0.86 17.80
N THR A 82 -19.49 1.71 18.22
CA THR A 82 -18.85 2.71 17.34
C THR A 82 -18.09 2.09 16.18
N ALA A 83 -17.39 0.98 16.42
CA ALA A 83 -16.67 0.25 15.36
C ALA A 83 -17.63 -0.28 14.27
N HIS A 84 -18.79 -0.79 14.67
CA HIS A 84 -19.83 -1.28 13.75
C HIS A 84 -20.41 -0.12 12.93
N ASP A 85 -20.80 0.96 13.60
CA ASP A 85 -21.43 2.11 12.95
C ASP A 85 -20.48 2.76 11.94
N MET A 86 -19.19 2.91 12.30
CA MET A 86 -18.17 3.40 11.39
C MET A 86 -17.92 2.43 10.23
N ALA A 87 -17.89 1.12 10.48
CA ALA A 87 -17.75 0.12 9.42
C ALA A 87 -18.90 0.20 8.40
N MET A 88 -20.13 0.38 8.88
CA MET A 88 -21.31 0.54 8.03
C MET A 88 -21.29 1.85 7.24
N ALA A 89 -20.92 2.95 7.89
CA ALA A 89 -20.74 4.25 7.22
C ALA A 89 -19.66 4.18 6.13
N LEU A 90 -18.53 3.53 6.40
CA LEU A 90 -17.46 3.34 5.42
C LEU A 90 -17.91 2.46 4.25
N ARG A 91 -18.63 1.36 4.50
CA ARG A 91 -19.20 0.52 3.44
C ARG A 91 -20.13 1.30 2.53
N GLU A 92 -20.99 2.14 3.10
CA GLU A 92 -21.91 2.96 2.31
C GLU A 92 -21.17 4.01 1.49
N LYS A 93 -20.19 4.70 2.11
CA LYS A 93 -19.30 5.65 1.43
C LYS A 93 -18.57 5.02 0.24
N LEU A 94 -18.16 3.76 0.33
CA LEU A 94 -17.45 3.05 -0.75
C LEU A 94 -18.39 2.42 -1.79
N ARG A 95 -19.69 2.31 -1.51
CA ARG A 95 -20.71 1.85 -2.48
C ARG A 95 -21.14 2.97 -3.40
N VAL A 96 -21.32 4.17 -2.85
CA VAL A 96 -21.73 5.34 -3.61
C VAL A 96 -20.48 5.95 -4.26
N HIS A 97 -20.47 6.04 -5.59
CA HIS A 97 -19.48 6.88 -6.27
C HIS A 97 -19.92 8.34 -6.08
N PRO A 98 -19.10 9.21 -5.48
CA PRO A 98 -19.43 10.63 -5.44
C PRO A 98 -19.50 11.14 -6.89
N ASP A 99 -20.69 11.46 -7.37
CA ASP A 99 -20.82 12.14 -8.66
C ASP A 99 -20.05 13.46 -8.53
N PRO A 100 -19.10 13.77 -9.44
CA PRO A 100 -18.30 15.00 -9.36
C PRO A 100 -19.14 16.29 -9.36
N ASN A 101 -20.42 16.22 -9.76
CA ASN A 101 -21.36 17.33 -9.70
C ASN A 101 -22.25 17.32 -8.46
N THR A 102 -22.21 16.25 -7.66
CA THR A 102 -22.93 16.19 -6.37
C THR A 102 -22.09 16.91 -5.33
N ASP A 103 -22.76 17.68 -4.49
CA ASP A 103 -22.15 18.37 -3.35
C ASP A 103 -21.22 17.41 -2.58
N PRO A 104 -19.94 17.75 -2.34
CA PRO A 104 -19.03 16.91 -1.56
C PRO A 104 -19.49 16.65 -0.13
N ASN A 105 -20.52 17.37 0.33
CA ASN A 105 -21.13 17.22 1.64
C ASN A 105 -22.65 17.01 1.54
N PRO A 106 -23.13 15.89 0.97
CA PRO A 106 -24.54 15.58 1.06
C PRO A 106 -24.86 15.32 2.53
N GLU A 107 -25.87 16.00 3.09
CA GLU A 107 -26.38 15.64 4.40
C GLU A 107 -26.71 14.14 4.38
N PRO A 108 -26.33 13.37 5.43
CA PRO A 108 -26.59 11.95 5.46
C PRO A 108 -28.08 11.73 5.26
N PRO A 109 -28.49 10.79 4.39
CA PRO A 109 -29.90 10.50 4.21
C PRO A 109 -30.48 10.16 5.59
N THR A 110 -31.49 10.92 6.03
CA THR A 110 -32.20 10.64 7.27
C THR A 110 -32.66 9.19 7.22
N LEU A 111 -32.17 8.35 8.15
CA LEU A 111 -32.33 6.89 8.14
C LEU A 111 -33.79 6.43 7.95
N THR A 112 -34.75 7.29 8.31
CA THR A 112 -36.20 7.10 8.16
C THR A 112 -36.66 6.95 6.71
N LEU A 113 -35.96 7.52 5.72
CA LEU A 113 -36.33 7.44 4.29
C LEU A 113 -35.69 6.25 3.55
N ALA A 114 -34.66 5.64 4.13
CA ALA A 114 -33.91 4.55 3.48
C ALA A 114 -34.62 3.19 3.58
N LEU A 115 -35.58 3.02 4.49
CA LEU A 115 -36.27 1.75 4.74
C LEU A 115 -37.47 1.49 3.81
N THR A 116 -37.94 2.48 3.05
CA THR A 116 -39.11 2.38 2.16
C THR A 116 -38.78 2.29 0.68
N LEU A 117 -37.52 2.54 0.28
CA LEU A 117 -37.10 2.45 -1.11
C LEU A 117 -36.61 1.02 -1.44
N PRO A 118 -36.90 0.50 -2.65
CA PRO A 118 -36.28 -0.74 -3.09
C PRO A 118 -34.75 -0.57 -3.05
N PRO A 119 -34.00 -1.61 -2.65
CA PRO A 119 -32.55 -1.52 -2.57
C PRO A 119 -32.00 -1.04 -3.91
N PRO A 120 -31.13 -0.01 -3.95
CA PRO A 120 -30.65 0.50 -5.21
C PRO A 120 -29.88 -0.60 -5.95
N THR A 121 -30.16 -0.77 -7.24
CA THR A 121 -29.39 -1.66 -8.11
C THR A 121 -28.03 -1.02 -8.42
N TYR A 122 -27.08 -1.18 -7.50
CA TYR A 122 -25.70 -0.73 -7.71
C TYR A 122 -24.97 -1.67 -8.66
N THR A 123 -24.49 -1.17 -9.81
CA THR A 123 -23.64 -1.95 -10.71
C THR A 123 -22.22 -2.06 -10.13
N GLN A 124 -21.61 -3.25 -10.18
CA GLN A 124 -20.27 -3.50 -9.64
C GLN A 124 -19.21 -2.49 -10.13
N GLN A 125 -19.30 -2.06 -11.40
CA GLN A 125 -18.39 -1.06 -11.98
C GLN A 125 -18.42 0.30 -11.24
N LYS A 126 -19.59 0.77 -10.78
CA LYS A 126 -19.70 2.02 -10.02
C LYS A 126 -18.95 1.93 -8.68
N THR A 127 -18.97 0.75 -8.06
CA THR A 127 -18.31 0.52 -6.77
C THR A 127 -16.78 0.47 -6.88
N LYS A 128 -16.23 -0.09 -7.98
CA LYS A 128 -14.77 -0.08 -8.23
C LYS A 128 -14.23 1.32 -8.37
N LYS A 129 -14.91 2.17 -9.13
CA LYS A 129 -14.51 3.56 -9.34
C LYS A 129 -14.54 4.36 -8.03
N SER A 130 -15.54 4.13 -7.16
CA SER A 130 -15.58 4.76 -5.82
C SER A 130 -14.38 4.37 -4.96
N ARG A 131 -14.00 3.07 -4.93
CA ARG A 131 -12.83 2.60 -4.20
C ARG A 131 -11.51 3.16 -4.72
N LEU A 132 -11.35 3.29 -6.04
CA LEU A 132 -10.18 3.93 -6.63
C LEU A 132 -10.11 5.42 -6.27
N SER A 133 -11.23 6.13 -6.34
CA SER A 133 -11.29 7.53 -5.91
C SER A 133 -10.96 7.68 -4.42
N TRP A 134 -11.43 6.75 -3.58
CA TRP A 134 -11.05 6.72 -2.16
C TRP A 134 -9.55 6.49 -1.98
N ALA A 135 -8.93 5.56 -2.71
CA ALA A 135 -7.49 5.32 -2.64
C ALA A 135 -6.66 6.52 -3.10
N GLU A 136 -7.10 7.23 -4.15
CA GLU A 136 -6.48 8.50 -4.57
C GLU A 136 -6.52 9.54 -3.44
N ARG A 137 -7.65 9.66 -2.73
CA ARG A 137 -7.75 10.54 -1.56
C ARG A 137 -6.83 10.11 -0.42
N VAL A 138 -6.65 8.81 -0.19
CA VAL A 138 -5.68 8.27 0.78
C VAL A 138 -4.26 8.72 0.41
N VAL A 139 -3.86 8.58 -0.85
CA VAL A 139 -2.54 9.03 -1.35
C VAL A 139 -2.35 10.54 -1.17
N ARG A 140 -3.41 11.33 -1.36
CA ARG A 140 -3.39 12.79 -1.11
C ARG A 140 -3.40 13.17 0.37
N GLY A 141 -3.51 12.22 1.30
CA GLY A 141 -3.60 12.46 2.74
C GLY A 141 -4.91 13.12 3.17
N GLU A 142 -5.98 12.95 2.39
CA GLU A 142 -7.32 13.47 2.64
C GLU A 142 -8.22 12.49 3.39
N VAL A 143 -7.71 11.31 3.71
CA VAL A 143 -8.40 10.25 4.46
C VAL A 143 -7.67 10.02 5.77
N ASP A 144 -8.41 9.98 6.87
CA ASP A 144 -7.88 9.76 8.21
C ASP A 144 -7.35 8.32 8.36
N MET A 145 -6.30 8.14 9.16
CA MET A 145 -5.69 6.83 9.38
C MET A 145 -6.67 5.84 10.04
N LEU A 146 -7.58 6.32 10.89
CA LEU A 146 -8.62 5.49 11.47
C LEU A 146 -9.53 4.88 10.39
N GLU A 147 -9.87 5.64 9.36
CA GLU A 147 -10.68 5.15 8.23
C GLU A 147 -9.89 4.12 7.40
N VAL A 148 -8.58 4.33 7.20
CA VAL A 148 -7.70 3.38 6.50
C VAL A 148 -7.55 2.06 7.27
N THR A 149 -7.30 2.13 8.57
CA THR A 149 -7.18 0.94 9.44
C THR A 149 -8.51 0.20 9.57
N LEU A 150 -9.64 0.92 9.59
CA LEU A 150 -10.98 0.33 9.52
C LEU A 150 -11.21 -0.42 8.20
N ALA A 151 -10.87 0.19 7.06
CA ALA A 151 -10.94 -0.48 5.75
C ALA A 151 -10.08 -1.74 5.73
N LEU A 152 -8.86 -1.64 6.27
CA LEU A 152 -7.92 -2.75 6.35
C LEU A 152 -8.45 -3.88 7.23
N GLY A 153 -8.95 -3.58 8.43
CA GLY A 153 -9.52 -4.58 9.34
C GLY A 153 -10.70 -5.32 8.71
N LEU A 154 -11.61 -4.61 8.03
CA LEU A 154 -12.74 -5.22 7.33
C LEU A 154 -12.27 -6.14 6.19
N ARG A 155 -11.29 -5.67 5.39
CA ARG A 155 -10.77 -6.47 4.29
C ARG A 155 -10.01 -7.71 4.78
N ILE A 156 -9.23 -7.60 5.86
CA ILE A 156 -8.51 -8.73 6.47
C ILE A 156 -9.49 -9.80 6.92
N GLN A 157 -10.61 -9.44 7.58
CA GLN A 157 -11.62 -10.43 7.98
C GLN A 157 -12.14 -11.24 6.78
N HIS A 158 -12.40 -10.58 5.65
CA HIS A 158 -12.82 -11.24 4.43
C HIS A 158 -11.70 -12.10 3.83
N ALA A 159 -10.48 -11.56 3.76
CA ALA A 159 -9.32 -12.24 3.20
C ALA A 159 -8.95 -13.50 4.00
N ALA A 160 -8.98 -13.44 5.34
CA ALA A 160 -8.70 -14.56 6.23
C ALA A 160 -9.69 -15.71 6.01
N ARG A 161 -10.99 -15.42 5.88
CA ARG A 161 -12.02 -16.42 5.55
C ARG A 161 -11.81 -17.07 4.17
N ALA A 162 -11.15 -16.37 3.26
CA ALA A 162 -10.83 -16.84 1.92
C ALA A 162 -9.42 -17.44 1.81
N GLY A 163 -8.61 -17.45 2.87
CA GLY A 163 -7.21 -17.91 2.84
C GLY A 163 -6.28 -17.02 2.02
N MET A 164 -6.57 -15.71 1.92
CA MET A 164 -5.81 -14.73 1.12
C MET A 164 -5.12 -13.66 1.98
N ASP A 165 -5.02 -13.84 3.29
CA ASP A 165 -4.49 -12.82 4.21
C ASP A 165 -2.98 -12.92 4.45
N GLY A 166 -2.26 -13.63 3.58
CA GLY A 166 -0.81 -13.81 3.67
C GLY A 166 -0.41 -14.74 4.81
N ASP A 167 -0.92 -15.97 4.80
CA ASP A 167 -0.60 -17.01 5.77
C ASP A 167 -0.84 -16.59 7.24
N GLY A 168 -1.94 -15.87 7.49
CA GLY A 168 -2.30 -15.37 8.82
C GLY A 168 -1.59 -14.06 9.23
N ALA A 169 -0.70 -13.50 8.40
CA ALA A 169 -0.08 -12.20 8.68
C ALA A 169 -1.13 -11.08 8.80
N GLY A 170 -2.18 -11.12 7.97
CA GLY A 170 -3.30 -10.19 8.04
C GLY A 170 -4.05 -10.33 9.36
N TRP A 171 -4.41 -11.56 9.73
CA TRP A 171 -5.06 -11.81 11.03
C TRP A 171 -4.24 -11.30 12.21
N ASN A 172 -2.92 -11.51 12.22
CA ASN A 172 -2.02 -10.99 13.26
C ASN A 172 -2.03 -9.46 13.31
N LEU A 173 -1.98 -8.77 12.16
CA LEU A 173 -2.10 -7.32 12.10
C LEU A 173 -3.43 -6.82 12.66
N MET A 174 -4.54 -7.51 12.36
CA MET A 174 -5.85 -7.17 12.92
C MET A 174 -5.90 -7.35 14.44
N MET A 175 -5.26 -8.39 14.97
CA MET A 175 -5.14 -8.59 16.42
C MET A 175 -4.35 -7.47 17.09
N ASN A 176 -3.26 -7.00 16.46
CA ASN A 176 -2.46 -5.89 16.97
C ASN A 176 -3.21 -4.55 16.90
N LEU A 177 -4.01 -4.32 15.85
CA LEU A 177 -4.92 -3.18 15.74
C LEU A 177 -5.95 -3.21 16.89
N ALA A 178 -6.58 -4.37 17.14
CA ALA A 178 -7.51 -4.55 18.24
C ALA A 178 -6.86 -4.41 19.62
N ALA A 179 -5.58 -4.77 19.74
CA ALA A 179 -4.78 -4.55 20.95
C ALA A 179 -4.28 -3.11 21.11
N CYS A 180 -4.66 -2.19 20.20
CA CYS A 180 -4.35 -0.76 20.26
C CYS A 180 -2.85 -0.45 20.25
N ILE A 181 -2.03 -1.37 19.73
CA ILE A 181 -0.56 -1.26 19.73
C ILE A 181 -0.07 -0.04 18.94
N TYR A 182 -0.88 0.41 17.97
CA TYR A 182 -0.50 1.45 17.02
C TYR A 182 -1.11 2.82 17.31
N GLU A 183 -1.86 2.98 18.41
CA GLU A 183 -2.32 4.31 18.79
C GLU A 183 -1.10 5.20 19.07
N ASP A 184 -0.88 6.19 18.21
CA ASP A 184 0.26 7.11 18.18
C ASP A 184 1.60 6.56 17.65
N ASP A 185 1.64 5.36 17.07
CA ASP A 185 2.86 4.79 16.46
C ASP A 185 2.64 4.29 15.02
N ASP A 186 2.64 5.25 14.09
CA ASP A 186 2.59 4.98 12.65
C ASP A 186 3.80 4.15 12.16
N VAL A 187 4.93 4.17 12.88
CA VAL A 187 6.15 3.43 12.50
C VAL A 187 5.96 1.95 12.77
N ALA A 188 5.44 1.59 13.95
CA ALA A 188 5.11 0.21 14.27
C ALA A 188 4.05 -0.36 13.29
N LEU A 189 3.02 0.43 12.98
CA LEU A 189 2.01 0.04 11.98
C LEU A 189 2.63 -0.18 10.60
N HIS A 190 3.53 0.71 10.16
CA HIS A 190 4.21 0.58 8.87
C HIS A 190 5.07 -0.68 8.79
N VAL A 191 5.78 -1.03 9.87
CA VAL A 191 6.58 -2.26 9.94
C VAL A 191 5.70 -3.51 9.76
N ASP A 192 4.57 -3.58 10.46
CA ASP A 192 3.69 -4.75 10.37
C ASP A 192 2.92 -4.80 9.05
N LEU A 193 2.57 -3.66 8.47
CA LEU A 193 2.05 -3.58 7.10
C LEU A 193 3.07 -4.09 6.09
N LYS A 194 4.35 -3.75 6.22
CA LYS A 194 5.40 -4.28 5.33
C LYS A 194 5.55 -5.79 5.47
N ARG A 195 5.45 -6.34 6.69
CA ARG A 195 5.43 -7.78 6.92
C ARG A 195 4.24 -8.44 6.21
N LEU A 196 3.04 -7.86 6.35
CA LEU A 196 1.85 -8.31 5.63
C LEU A 196 2.07 -8.27 4.12
N VAL A 197 2.53 -7.15 3.57
CA VAL A 197 2.80 -7.01 2.13
C VAL A 197 3.83 -8.04 1.65
N GLY A 198 4.86 -8.34 2.44
CA GLY A 198 5.84 -9.38 2.12
C GLY A 198 5.27 -10.80 2.12
N ALA A 199 4.22 -11.06 2.91
CA ALA A 199 3.51 -12.33 2.94
C ALA A 199 2.44 -12.45 1.84
N LEU A 200 2.01 -11.33 1.25
CA LEU A 200 1.08 -11.31 0.12
C LEU A 200 1.85 -11.51 -1.19
N MET A 201 1.24 -12.20 -2.16
CA MET A 201 1.84 -12.43 -3.48
C MET A 201 1.79 -11.17 -4.37
N VAL A 202 2.50 -10.12 -3.97
CA VAL A 202 2.62 -8.86 -4.72
C VAL A 202 3.91 -8.83 -5.52
N ASP A 203 3.92 -8.05 -6.61
CA ASP A 203 5.12 -7.82 -7.44
C ASP A 203 6.13 -6.86 -6.76
N ASP A 204 7.36 -6.84 -7.27
CA ASP A 204 8.45 -6.04 -6.70
C ASP A 204 8.17 -4.54 -6.69
N ARG A 205 7.44 -4.02 -7.69
CA ARG A 205 7.08 -2.60 -7.75
C ARG A 205 6.07 -2.28 -6.66
N SER A 206 5.08 -3.13 -6.43
CA SER A 206 4.14 -2.98 -5.33
C SER A 206 4.83 -3.02 -3.96
N ARG A 207 5.85 -3.86 -3.77
CA ARG A 207 6.66 -3.87 -2.53
C ARG A 207 7.45 -2.57 -2.35
N ALA A 208 8.08 -2.07 -3.41
CA ALA A 208 8.80 -0.80 -3.37
C ALA A 208 7.86 0.37 -3.01
N LEU A 209 6.64 0.40 -3.55
CA LEU A 209 5.64 1.40 -3.17
C LEU A 209 5.25 1.31 -1.69
N ALA A 210 5.13 0.10 -1.14
CA ALA A 210 4.82 -0.09 0.28
C ALA A 210 5.92 0.45 1.21
N ASP A 211 7.16 0.62 0.72
CA ASP A 211 8.25 1.20 1.51
C ASP A 211 8.17 2.72 1.64
N GLU A 212 7.40 3.40 0.77
CA GLU A 212 7.35 4.87 0.73
C GLU A 212 6.59 5.49 1.91
N SER A 213 5.50 4.85 2.36
CA SER A 213 4.70 5.34 3.50
C SER A 213 3.76 4.27 4.06
N VAL A 214 3.30 4.48 5.30
CA VAL A 214 2.26 3.65 5.95
C VAL A 214 0.96 3.58 5.12
N TYR A 215 0.56 4.70 4.50
CA TYR A 215 -0.62 4.75 3.63
C TYR A 215 -0.43 3.93 2.36
N ALA A 216 0.75 4.03 1.71
CA ALA A 216 1.06 3.24 0.53
C ALA A 216 1.08 1.74 0.86
N ALA A 217 1.70 1.36 1.99
CA ALA A 217 1.70 -0.03 2.45
C ALA A 217 0.28 -0.58 2.69
N ALA A 218 -0.59 0.22 3.34
CA ALA A 218 -1.99 -0.14 3.55
C ALA A 218 -2.76 -0.32 2.23
N LEU A 219 -2.58 0.58 1.27
CA LEU A 219 -3.24 0.49 -0.05
C LEU A 219 -2.75 -0.71 -0.88
N VAL A 220 -1.46 -1.02 -0.81
CA VAL A 220 -0.88 -2.22 -1.44
C VAL A 220 -1.48 -3.48 -0.81
N ALA A 221 -1.52 -3.56 0.51
CA ALA A 221 -2.13 -4.70 1.22
C ALA A 221 -3.62 -4.85 0.88
N LEU A 222 -4.40 -3.76 0.87
CA LEU A 222 -5.81 -3.75 0.46
C LEU A 222 -5.98 -4.28 -0.96
N GLY A 223 -5.17 -3.76 -1.90
CA GLY A 223 -5.21 -4.17 -3.30
C GLY A 223 -4.89 -5.65 -3.49
N ALA A 224 -3.84 -6.14 -2.85
CA ALA A 224 -3.40 -7.53 -2.89
C ALA A 224 -4.45 -8.49 -2.29
N MET A 225 -5.19 -8.04 -1.28
CA MET A 225 -6.33 -8.78 -0.75
C MET A 225 -7.58 -8.67 -1.63
N GLY A 226 -7.58 -7.94 -2.75
CA GLY A 226 -8.72 -7.85 -3.68
C GLY A 226 -9.76 -6.77 -3.35
N PHE A 227 -9.41 -5.76 -2.55
CA PHE A 227 -10.29 -4.66 -2.19
C PHE A 227 -10.89 -3.93 -3.40
N TYR A 228 -10.08 -3.62 -4.42
CA TYR A 228 -10.55 -2.85 -5.57
C TYR A 228 -11.59 -3.58 -6.42
N GLU A 229 -11.56 -4.91 -6.47
CA GLU A 229 -12.52 -5.70 -7.24
C GLU A 229 -13.74 -6.10 -6.42
N SER A 230 -13.54 -6.53 -5.17
CA SER A 230 -14.58 -7.16 -4.35
C SER A 230 -15.13 -6.29 -3.21
N GLY A 231 -14.47 -5.18 -2.88
CA GLY A 231 -14.86 -4.32 -1.76
C GLY A 231 -14.43 -4.84 -0.39
N LEU A 232 -15.14 -4.37 0.65
CA LEU A 232 -14.95 -4.71 2.06
C LEU A 232 -15.82 -5.90 2.48
#